data_AF-A0A3M7MQC8-F1
#
_entry.id   AF-A0A3M7MQC8-F1
#
_cell.length_a   1.000
_cell.length_b   1.000
_cell.length_c   1.000
_cell.angle_alpha   90.00
_cell.angle_beta   90.00
_cell.angle_gamma   90.00
#
_symmetry.space_group_name_H-M   'P 1'
#
loop_
_entity.id
_entity.type
_entity.pdbx_description
1 polymer ?
#
loop_
_entity_poly.entity_id
_entity_poly.type
_entity_poly.pdbx_seq_one_letter_code
_entity_poly.pdbx_strand_id
1 'polypeptide(L)'
;MGKPSQQLVGIDGSSDSSSVAHCMRPVCPLSSFVEQHIYSTQLTRVHCCRQQLSVAGWRARLFFNINGGYVEGIVRGYRNALLTTTSYGNLSQCETIDDVKLQLGPAYGDALASLPPNPSTSALANKTTEKLVADFRYLQGQASGSMSKFMEYLTYSYMIDNVALLITGTLHERDTKELLERCHPLGWFETLPVLCVATNIEELYNSVLIETPLAPYFKGSLSHQDLDELNIEIVRNTLYKNYLEDFYHFVNTDPELALTPTGPIMSEILEFEADRRAINITINSFGTELSKDQRKKLYPEFGKLYPEGSLMLSRADDLEGVSLAVSGVGDYKRFFDEVGLNQGGGGLGAGNLSGGAGTDQKSLEDLFYQKEAELSKLVFTYQFTEAVIYAWVKLREQEIRNITWIAECIAQNQKDRIGNYISVF
;
A
#
# COMPACT_ATOMS: atom_id res chain seq x y z
N MET A 1 -75.15 -14.23 52.50
CA MET A 1 -74.82 -15.42 53.33
C MET A 1 -73.29 -15.48 53.38
N GLY A 2 -72.56 -15.12 54.43
CA GLY A 2 -72.78 -15.35 55.85
C GLY A 2 -71.86 -16.50 56.32
N LYS A 3 -70.69 -16.16 56.87
CA LYS A 3 -69.68 -16.92 57.68
C LYS A 3 -70.27 -18.03 58.60
N PRO A 4 -69.51 -18.97 59.24
CA PRO A 4 -68.25 -18.78 60.03
C PRO A 4 -67.22 -19.97 60.01
N SER A 5 -65.92 -19.82 60.32
CA SER A 5 -65.12 -19.66 61.58
C SER A 5 -64.91 -20.92 62.45
N GLN A 6 -63.63 -21.22 62.82
CA GLN A 6 -63.07 -21.79 64.10
C GLN A 6 -61.64 -22.34 63.80
N GLN A 7 -60.49 -22.00 64.40
CA GLN A 7 -60.00 -21.61 65.75
C GLN A 7 -59.60 -22.79 66.66
N LEU A 8 -58.33 -22.81 67.15
CA LEU A 8 -57.70 -23.47 68.34
C LEU A 8 -56.22 -23.80 68.01
N VAL A 9 -55.12 -23.33 68.62
CA VAL A 9 -54.64 -22.96 69.99
C VAL A 9 -54.36 -24.16 70.93
N GLY A 10 -53.11 -24.25 71.39
CA GLY A 10 -52.54 -25.06 72.49
C GLY A 10 -51.05 -25.31 72.21
N ILE A 11 -50.04 -24.61 72.78
CA ILE A 11 -49.59 -24.29 74.16
C ILE A 11 -48.95 -25.49 74.91
N ASP A 12 -47.79 -25.20 75.54
CA ASP A 12 -46.96 -25.94 76.52
C ASP A 12 -45.80 -26.82 75.98
N GLY A 13 -44.54 -26.74 76.44
CA GLY A 13 -43.91 -25.89 77.46
C GLY A 13 -42.48 -26.37 77.80
N SER A 14 -41.59 -25.41 78.18
CA SER A 14 -40.34 -25.51 78.99
C SER A 14 -39.16 -26.38 78.49
N SER A 15 -37.87 -26.01 78.56
CA SER A 15 -37.12 -25.00 79.37
C SER A 15 -35.69 -24.73 78.81
N ASP A 16 -35.27 -23.46 78.83
CA ASP A 16 -33.94 -22.84 79.05
C ASP A 16 -32.66 -23.38 78.35
N SER A 17 -31.80 -22.59 77.69
CA SER A 17 -31.21 -21.31 78.14
C SER A 17 -30.41 -20.58 77.04
N SER A 18 -30.41 -19.24 77.12
CA SER A 18 -29.37 -18.26 76.75
C SER A 18 -28.95 -18.01 75.27
N SER A 19 -29.36 -16.82 74.81
CA SER A 19 -28.51 -15.71 74.32
C SER A 19 -28.13 -15.57 72.84
N VAL A 20 -28.83 -14.63 72.18
CA VAL A 20 -28.32 -13.49 71.37
C VAL A 20 -27.55 -13.78 70.06
N ALA A 21 -28.21 -13.56 68.92
CA ALA A 21 -27.96 -12.42 68.00
C ALA A 21 -28.50 -12.69 66.58
N HIS A 22 -29.21 -11.71 66.02
CA HIS A 22 -29.81 -11.69 64.69
C HIS A 22 -28.86 -12.03 63.53
N CYS A 23 -29.32 -12.87 62.60
CA CYS A 23 -28.87 -12.83 61.21
C CYS A 23 -30.06 -13.09 60.27
N MET A 24 -30.61 -12.01 59.70
CA MET A 24 -31.60 -12.07 58.61
C MET A 24 -30.95 -12.72 57.38
N ARG A 25 -31.53 -13.82 56.88
CA ARG A 25 -31.44 -14.17 55.46
C ARG A 25 -32.37 -13.22 54.68
N PRO A 26 -31.98 -12.85 53.46
CA PRO A 26 -32.80 -13.32 52.33
C PRO A 26 -31.98 -13.85 51.15
N VAL A 27 -32.49 -14.95 50.59
CA VAL A 27 -32.62 -15.30 49.17
C VAL A 27 -31.37 -15.27 48.26
N CYS A 28 -31.00 -16.46 47.78
CA CYS A 28 -30.00 -16.70 46.73
C CYS A 28 -30.41 -16.13 45.35
N PRO A 29 -29.47 -15.61 44.55
CA PRO A 29 -29.60 -15.51 43.10
C PRO A 29 -28.81 -16.66 42.43
N LEU A 30 -29.50 -17.49 41.64
CA LEU A 30 -28.93 -18.59 40.84
C LEU A 30 -28.62 -18.17 39.39
N SER A 31 -28.60 -16.87 39.07
CA SER A 31 -28.36 -16.36 37.70
C SER A 31 -26.92 -15.92 37.40
N SER A 32 -26.07 -15.73 38.41
CA SER A 32 -24.71 -15.20 38.23
C SER A 32 -23.63 -16.26 37.94
N PHE A 33 -23.93 -17.55 38.14
CA PHE A 33 -22.94 -18.62 37.98
C PHE A 33 -22.81 -19.12 36.52
N VAL A 34 -23.85 -18.97 35.69
CA VAL A 34 -23.83 -19.40 34.28
C VAL A 34 -23.13 -18.36 33.39
N GLU A 35 -23.31 -17.06 33.65
CA GLU A 35 -22.63 -15.99 32.89
C GLU A 35 -21.11 -15.97 33.13
N GLN A 36 -20.65 -16.18 34.37
CA GLN A 36 -19.20 -16.21 34.65
C GLN A 36 -18.48 -17.40 34.00
N HIS A 37 -19.14 -18.55 33.87
CA HIS A 37 -18.55 -19.71 33.18
C HIS A 37 -18.47 -19.52 31.66
N ILE A 38 -19.43 -18.82 31.04
CA ILE A 38 -19.40 -18.51 29.60
C ILE A 38 -18.29 -17.51 29.28
N TYR A 39 -18.14 -16.45 30.08
CA TYR A 39 -17.05 -15.47 29.93
C TYR A 39 -15.67 -16.10 30.16
N SER A 40 -15.51 -16.95 31.18
CA SER A 40 -14.27 -17.70 31.42
C SER A 40 -13.91 -18.63 30.25
N THR A 41 -14.89 -19.33 29.67
CA THR A 41 -14.67 -20.25 28.54
C THR A 41 -14.35 -19.50 27.24
N GLN A 42 -14.94 -18.32 27.01
CA GLN A 42 -14.61 -17.45 25.87
C GLN A 42 -13.22 -16.81 26.02
N LEU A 43 -12.87 -16.27 27.19
CA LEU A 43 -11.52 -15.75 27.45
C LEU A 43 -10.45 -16.83 27.34
N THR A 44 -10.73 -18.05 27.82
CA THR A 44 -9.78 -19.18 27.70
C THR A 44 -9.62 -19.63 26.24
N ARG A 45 -10.69 -19.61 25.43
CA ARG A 45 -10.61 -19.87 23.98
C ARG A 45 -9.84 -18.77 23.23
N VAL A 46 -10.03 -17.49 23.58
CA VAL A 46 -9.27 -16.37 23.00
C VAL A 46 -7.80 -16.42 23.41
N HIS A 47 -7.49 -16.73 24.67
CA HIS A 47 -6.12 -16.91 25.14
C HIS A 47 -5.44 -18.14 24.53
N CYS A 48 -6.16 -19.25 24.37
CA CYS A 48 -5.65 -20.47 23.72
C CYS A 48 -5.45 -20.26 22.22
N CYS A 49 -6.36 -19.56 21.53
CA CYS A 49 -6.22 -19.20 20.11
C CYS A 49 -5.07 -18.20 19.91
N ARG A 50 -4.90 -17.21 20.79
CA ARG A 50 -3.76 -16.27 20.77
C ARG A 50 -2.43 -16.95 21.10
N GLN A 51 -2.42 -17.96 21.98
CA GLN A 51 -1.24 -18.82 22.20
C GLN A 51 -0.97 -19.75 21.02
N GLN A 52 -2.00 -20.30 20.35
CA GLN A 52 -1.84 -21.13 19.16
C GLN A 52 -1.36 -20.32 17.95
N LEU A 53 -1.86 -19.11 17.73
CA LEU A 53 -1.38 -18.15 16.72
C LEU A 53 0.05 -17.69 17.01
N SER A 54 0.38 -17.43 18.27
CA SER A 54 1.77 -17.17 18.70
C SER A 54 2.67 -18.36 18.34
N VAL A 55 2.34 -19.58 18.79
CA VAL A 55 3.13 -20.80 18.52
C VAL A 55 3.21 -21.12 17.02
N ALA A 56 2.17 -20.84 16.24
CA ALA A 56 2.17 -20.97 14.79
C ALA A 56 3.11 -19.97 14.11
N GLY A 57 3.15 -18.71 14.57
CA GLY A 57 4.12 -17.73 14.09
C GLY A 57 5.56 -18.03 14.50
N TRP A 58 5.78 -18.65 15.66
CA TRP A 58 7.09 -19.20 16.04
C TRP A 58 7.49 -20.39 15.14
N ARG A 59 6.53 -21.23 14.74
CA ARG A 59 6.77 -22.34 13.80
C ARG A 59 7.05 -21.86 12.38
N ALA A 60 6.31 -20.88 11.87
CA ALA A 60 6.54 -20.32 10.53
C ALA A 60 7.96 -19.75 10.38
N ARG A 61 8.50 -19.09 11.41
CA ARG A 61 9.89 -18.60 11.45
C ARG A 61 10.93 -19.72 11.37
N LEU A 62 10.64 -20.90 11.89
CA LEU A 62 11.57 -22.04 11.86
C LEU A 62 11.68 -22.66 10.47
N PHE A 63 10.61 -22.61 9.67
CA PHE A 63 10.57 -23.20 8.34
C PHE A 63 10.83 -22.20 7.20
N PHE A 64 10.77 -20.89 7.47
CA PHE A 64 11.01 -19.83 6.48
C PHE A 64 12.33 -20.01 5.73
N ASN A 65 13.42 -20.33 6.44
CA ASN A 65 14.75 -20.46 5.84
C ASN A 65 14.88 -21.63 4.85
N ILE A 66 13.95 -22.58 4.86
CA ILE A 66 14.01 -23.73 3.94
C ILE A 66 13.81 -23.28 2.49
N ASN A 67 12.86 -22.36 2.25
CA ASN A 67 12.53 -21.89 0.91
C ASN A 67 12.90 -20.41 0.70
N GLY A 68 12.78 -19.57 1.73
CA GLY A 68 12.96 -18.11 1.64
C GLY A 68 14.31 -17.58 2.12
N GLY A 69 15.13 -18.41 2.79
CA GLY A 69 16.37 -17.94 3.43
C GLY A 69 17.42 -17.43 2.45
N TYR A 70 17.59 -18.11 1.31
CA TYR A 70 18.52 -17.70 0.26
C TYR A 70 18.09 -16.37 -0.40
N VAL A 71 16.81 -16.27 -0.76
CA VAL A 71 16.21 -15.08 -1.38
C VAL A 71 16.29 -13.87 -0.44
N GLU A 72 15.92 -14.04 0.84
CA GLU A 72 16.03 -12.98 1.86
C GLU A 72 17.49 -12.51 2.02
N GLY A 73 18.45 -13.45 2.05
CA GLY A 73 19.87 -13.13 2.15
C GLY A 73 20.37 -12.27 0.99
N ILE A 74 19.99 -12.60 -0.24
CA ILE A 74 20.36 -11.82 -1.43
C ILE A 74 19.72 -10.42 -1.38
N VAL A 75 18.43 -10.32 -1.08
CA VAL A 75 17.71 -9.04 -1.02
C VAL A 75 18.32 -8.10 0.01
N ARG A 76 18.73 -8.63 1.17
CA ARG A 76 19.48 -7.86 2.17
C ARG A 76 20.86 -7.43 1.69
N GLY A 77 21.52 -8.25 0.87
CA GLY A 77 22.74 -7.87 0.16
C GLY A 77 22.48 -6.70 -0.79
N TYR A 78 21.41 -6.77 -1.59
CA TYR A 78 21.03 -5.68 -2.51
C TYR A 78 20.66 -4.39 -1.79
N ARG A 79 20.07 -4.47 -0.59
CA ARG A 79 19.82 -3.30 0.26
C ARG A 79 21.12 -2.55 0.60
N ASN A 80 22.25 -3.23 0.81
CA ASN A 80 23.54 -2.58 1.07
C ASN A 80 24.12 -1.89 -0.17
N ALA A 81 23.62 -2.22 -1.36
CA ALA A 81 24.00 -1.59 -2.62
C ALA A 81 23.13 -0.35 -2.95
N LEU A 82 22.19 0.03 -2.07
CA LEU A 82 21.44 1.28 -2.19
C LEU A 82 22.34 2.47 -1.86
N LEU A 83 22.09 3.59 -2.53
CA LEU A 83 22.82 4.83 -2.39
C LEU A 83 22.55 5.47 -1.03
N THR A 84 23.64 5.86 -0.38
CA THR A 84 23.60 6.57 0.89
C THR A 84 23.46 8.07 0.68
N THR A 85 23.07 8.79 1.73
CA THR A 85 23.03 10.25 1.75
C THR A 85 24.37 10.87 1.30
N THR A 86 25.51 10.27 1.66
CA THR A 86 26.83 10.71 1.18
C THR A 86 27.00 10.50 -0.33
N SER A 87 26.52 9.37 -0.86
CA SER A 87 26.53 9.11 -2.30
C SER A 87 25.72 10.17 -3.07
N TYR A 88 24.53 10.53 -2.57
CA TYR A 88 23.71 11.60 -3.16
C TYR A 88 24.38 12.98 -3.06
N GLY A 89 25.06 13.28 -1.94
CA GLY A 89 25.85 14.51 -1.80
C GLY A 89 27.00 14.61 -2.80
N ASN A 90 27.59 13.48 -3.21
CA ASN A 90 28.61 13.46 -4.26
C ASN A 90 27.97 13.62 -5.66
N LEU A 91 26.80 13.03 -5.88
CA LEU A 91 26.07 13.14 -7.16
C LEU A 91 25.59 14.57 -7.43
N SER A 92 25.17 15.32 -6.40
CA SER A 92 24.75 16.71 -6.57
C SER A 92 25.89 17.67 -6.92
N GLN A 93 27.14 17.27 -6.67
CA GLN A 93 28.33 18.05 -7.00
C GLN A 93 28.80 17.81 -8.45
N CYS A 94 28.27 16.81 -9.14
CA CYS A 94 28.60 16.54 -10.54
C CYS A 94 28.22 17.73 -11.46
N GLU A 95 28.99 17.93 -12.51
CA GLU A 95 28.76 18.96 -13.53
C GLU A 95 28.29 18.37 -14.86
N THR A 96 28.69 17.15 -15.16
CA THR A 96 28.29 16.43 -16.38
C THR A 96 27.60 15.10 -16.07
N ILE A 97 26.84 14.58 -17.03
CA ILE A 97 26.19 13.27 -16.90
C ILE A 97 27.24 12.14 -16.90
N ASP A 98 28.39 12.35 -17.53
CA ASP A 98 29.51 11.41 -17.47
C ASP A 98 30.13 11.34 -16.06
N ASP A 99 30.17 12.45 -15.31
CA ASP A 99 30.58 12.43 -13.89
C ASP A 99 29.58 11.66 -13.04
N VAL A 100 28.28 11.84 -13.28
CA VAL A 100 27.21 11.07 -12.62
C VAL A 100 27.39 9.57 -12.90
N LYS A 101 27.64 9.20 -14.15
CA LYS A 101 27.91 7.81 -14.56
C LYS A 101 29.13 7.23 -13.83
N LEU A 102 30.21 8.00 -13.73
CA LEU A 102 31.42 7.58 -13.03
C LEU A 102 31.15 7.38 -11.53
N GLN A 103 30.43 8.30 -10.91
CA GLN A 103 30.09 8.26 -9.49
C GLN A 103 29.11 7.11 -9.14
N LEU A 104 28.25 6.71 -10.08
CA LEU A 104 27.37 5.54 -9.97
C LEU A 104 28.08 4.21 -10.24
N GLY A 105 29.34 4.23 -10.70
CA GLY A 105 30.15 3.06 -11.02
C GLY A 105 30.16 1.94 -9.95
N PRO A 106 30.33 2.24 -8.66
CA PRO A 106 30.35 1.21 -7.61
C PRO A 106 29.05 0.40 -7.47
N ALA A 107 27.89 0.99 -7.79
CA ALA A 107 26.58 0.34 -7.63
C ALA A 107 26.01 -0.17 -8.96
N TYR A 108 26.29 0.52 -10.06
CA TYR A 108 25.68 0.30 -11.38
C TYR A 108 26.69 0.04 -12.51
N GLY A 109 27.99 -0.02 -12.22
CA GLY A 109 29.08 0.02 -13.19
C GLY A 109 28.93 -0.95 -14.37
N ASP A 110 28.59 -2.22 -14.11
CA ASP A 110 28.44 -3.22 -15.17
C ASP A 110 27.28 -2.90 -16.14
N ALA A 111 26.18 -2.33 -15.63
CA ALA A 111 25.02 -1.96 -16.44
C ALA A 111 25.30 -0.68 -17.25
N LEU A 112 26.03 0.28 -16.65
CA LEU A 112 26.33 1.57 -17.26
C LEU A 112 27.52 1.53 -18.22
N ALA A 113 28.39 0.51 -18.15
CA ALA A 113 29.54 0.35 -19.04
C ALA A 113 29.16 0.31 -20.53
N SER A 114 27.95 -0.18 -20.84
CA SER A 114 27.41 -0.27 -22.20
C SER A 114 26.98 1.08 -22.80
N LEU A 115 26.84 2.13 -21.99
CA LEU A 115 26.36 3.43 -22.46
C LEU A 115 27.44 4.21 -23.22
N PRO A 116 27.08 4.90 -24.32
CA PRO A 116 27.99 5.81 -25.02
C PRO A 116 28.45 6.97 -24.12
N PRO A 117 29.53 7.69 -24.48
CA PRO A 117 29.92 8.93 -23.80
C PRO A 117 28.82 10.00 -23.98
N ASN A 118 28.57 10.81 -22.95
CA ASN A 118 27.43 11.73 -22.84
C ASN A 118 26.05 11.05 -23.03
N PRO A 119 25.65 10.10 -22.17
CA PRO A 119 24.33 9.50 -22.26
C PRO A 119 23.22 10.51 -21.95
N SER A 120 22.04 10.33 -22.55
CA SER A 120 20.85 11.09 -22.14
C SER A 120 20.41 10.66 -20.74
N THR A 121 19.69 11.56 -20.05
CA THR A 121 19.06 11.26 -18.74
C THR A 121 18.11 10.07 -18.84
N SER A 122 17.37 9.96 -19.95
CA SER A 122 16.49 8.82 -20.24
C SER A 122 17.25 7.51 -20.44
N ALA A 123 18.40 7.52 -21.12
CA ALA A 123 19.21 6.31 -21.30
C ALA A 123 19.79 5.82 -19.97
N LEU A 124 20.16 6.76 -19.09
CA LEU A 124 20.61 6.44 -17.73
C LEU A 124 19.49 5.78 -16.91
N ALA A 125 18.30 6.38 -16.90
CA ALA A 125 17.13 5.85 -16.20
C ALA A 125 16.70 4.47 -16.72
N ASN A 126 16.74 4.26 -18.03
CA ASN A 126 16.41 2.96 -18.63
C ASN A 126 17.42 1.89 -18.19
N LYS A 127 18.73 2.18 -18.20
CA LYS A 127 19.74 1.20 -17.79
C LYS A 127 19.71 0.87 -16.30
N THR A 128 19.42 1.86 -15.43
CA THR A 128 19.25 1.59 -13.99
C THR A 128 17.99 0.76 -13.72
N THR A 129 16.92 0.98 -14.50
CA THR A 129 15.69 0.18 -14.47
C THR A 129 15.90 -1.24 -14.99
N GLU A 130 16.61 -1.41 -16.10
CA GLU A 130 17.00 -2.73 -16.63
C GLU A 130 17.78 -3.55 -15.59
N LYS A 131 18.68 -2.92 -14.82
CA LYS A 131 19.39 -3.60 -13.73
C LYS A 131 18.43 -4.07 -12.63
N LEU A 132 17.51 -3.20 -12.18
CA LEU A 132 16.49 -3.59 -11.19
C LEU A 132 15.67 -4.78 -11.70
N VAL A 133 15.28 -4.77 -12.98
CA VAL A 133 14.53 -5.86 -13.59
C VAL A 133 15.32 -7.15 -13.65
N ALA A 134 16.60 -7.08 -14.04
CA ALA A 134 17.48 -8.25 -14.06
C ALA A 134 17.63 -8.87 -12.66
N ASP A 135 17.88 -8.04 -11.64
CA ASP A 135 17.98 -8.47 -10.25
C ASP A 135 16.64 -9.07 -9.76
N PHE A 136 15.51 -8.47 -10.10
CA PHE A 136 14.18 -8.96 -9.72
C PHE A 136 13.82 -10.29 -10.40
N ARG A 137 14.10 -10.43 -11.70
CA ARG A 137 13.88 -11.68 -12.45
C ARG A 137 14.78 -12.80 -11.94
N TYR A 138 16.01 -12.48 -11.52
CA TYR A 138 16.88 -13.45 -10.85
C TYR A 138 16.23 -13.97 -9.56
N LEU A 139 15.71 -13.07 -8.70
CA LEU A 139 15.00 -13.47 -7.49
C LEU A 139 13.74 -14.31 -7.79
N GLN A 140 12.97 -13.95 -8.81
CA GLN A 140 11.80 -14.73 -9.24
C GLN A 140 12.19 -16.16 -9.65
N GLY A 141 13.30 -16.32 -10.38
CA GLY A 141 13.79 -17.64 -10.78
C GLY A 141 14.26 -18.52 -9.63
N GLN A 142 14.51 -17.95 -8.44
CA GLN A 142 14.90 -18.67 -7.23
C GLN A 142 13.76 -18.81 -6.22
N ALA A 143 12.63 -18.13 -6.44
CA ALA A 143 11.47 -18.19 -5.57
C ALA A 143 10.64 -19.45 -5.86
N SER A 144 9.98 -19.98 -4.82
CA SER A 144 9.12 -21.17 -4.92
C SER A 144 7.91 -21.04 -4.00
N GLY A 145 6.78 -21.65 -4.35
CA GLY A 145 5.59 -21.69 -3.48
C GLY A 145 4.93 -20.32 -3.29
N SER A 146 4.60 -19.96 -2.04
CA SER A 146 4.03 -18.65 -1.67
C SER A 146 4.86 -17.48 -2.19
N MET A 147 6.18 -17.55 -2.05
CA MET A 147 7.12 -16.47 -2.42
C MET A 147 7.03 -16.14 -3.92
N SER A 148 6.91 -17.15 -4.79
CA SER A 148 6.76 -16.91 -6.24
C SER A 148 5.46 -16.17 -6.53
N LYS A 149 4.35 -16.61 -5.91
CA LYS A 149 3.05 -15.94 -6.05
C LYS A 149 3.09 -14.52 -5.50
N PHE A 150 3.74 -14.30 -4.36
CA PHE A 150 3.94 -12.97 -3.79
C PHE A 150 4.67 -12.06 -4.78
N MET A 151 5.73 -12.55 -5.43
CA MET A 151 6.46 -11.81 -6.47
C MET A 151 5.64 -11.59 -7.76
N GLU A 152 4.73 -12.51 -8.12
CA GLU A 152 3.78 -12.32 -9.23
C GLU A 152 2.80 -11.18 -8.93
N TYR A 153 2.26 -11.11 -7.70
CA TYR A 153 1.42 -9.99 -7.28
C TYR A 153 2.14 -8.64 -7.43
N LEU A 154 3.44 -8.56 -7.12
CA LEU A 154 4.22 -7.34 -7.35
C LEU A 154 4.24 -6.93 -8.82
N THR A 155 4.23 -7.88 -9.76
CA THR A 155 4.24 -7.56 -11.19
C THR A 155 2.90 -7.03 -11.69
N TYR A 156 1.77 -7.37 -11.04
CA TYR A 156 0.43 -6.99 -11.49
C TYR A 156 0.23 -5.47 -11.52
N SER A 157 0.83 -4.73 -10.57
CA SER A 157 0.81 -3.26 -10.60
C SER A 157 1.33 -2.72 -11.93
N TYR A 158 2.49 -3.21 -12.39
CA TYR A 158 3.10 -2.77 -13.64
C TYR A 158 2.33 -3.26 -14.87
N MET A 159 1.71 -4.45 -14.80
CA MET A 159 0.88 -4.95 -15.89
C MET A 159 -0.36 -4.08 -16.08
N ILE A 160 -1.00 -3.62 -14.99
CA ILE A 160 -2.15 -2.71 -15.05
C ILE A 160 -1.75 -1.38 -15.72
N ASP A 161 -0.60 -0.81 -15.33
CA ASP A 161 -0.11 0.43 -15.93
C ASP A 161 0.23 0.27 -17.41
N ASN A 162 0.87 -0.83 -17.80
CA ASN A 162 1.16 -1.11 -19.20
C ASN A 162 -0.12 -1.26 -20.03
N VAL A 163 -1.14 -1.96 -19.51
CA VAL A 163 -2.44 -2.10 -20.19
C VAL A 163 -3.11 -0.73 -20.36
N ALA A 164 -3.14 0.10 -19.31
CA ALA A 164 -3.70 1.46 -19.41
C ALA A 164 -2.93 2.34 -20.42
N LEU A 165 -1.59 2.26 -20.44
CA LEU A 165 -0.75 2.99 -21.39
C LEU A 165 -0.98 2.55 -22.84
N LEU A 166 -1.18 1.25 -23.09
CA LEU A 166 -1.44 0.74 -24.44
C LEU A 166 -2.84 1.09 -24.94
N ILE A 167 -3.85 1.03 -24.08
CA ILE A 167 -5.22 1.42 -24.46
C ILE A 167 -5.29 2.92 -24.78
N THR A 168 -4.64 3.78 -23.98
CA THR A 168 -4.55 5.22 -24.30
C THR A 168 -3.73 5.48 -25.57
N GLY A 169 -2.62 4.77 -25.74
CA GLY A 169 -1.77 4.90 -26.93
C GLY A 169 -2.45 4.50 -28.24
N THR A 170 -3.25 3.44 -28.22
CA THR A 170 -4.05 2.96 -29.37
C THR A 170 -5.20 3.90 -29.69
N LEU A 171 -5.86 4.46 -28.68
CA LEU A 171 -6.91 5.48 -28.87
C LEU A 171 -6.39 6.72 -29.61
N HIS A 172 -5.13 7.10 -29.36
CA HIS A 172 -4.46 8.22 -30.02
C HIS A 172 -3.71 7.83 -31.31
N GLU A 173 -3.89 6.61 -31.83
CA GLU A 173 -3.25 6.13 -33.06
C GLU A 173 -1.71 6.26 -33.05
N ARG A 174 -1.06 6.11 -31.88
CA ARG A 174 0.40 6.15 -31.78
C ARG A 174 1.04 4.87 -32.31
N ASP A 175 2.30 4.94 -32.72
CA ASP A 175 3.03 3.76 -33.18
C ASP A 175 3.21 2.75 -32.04
N THR A 176 2.73 1.53 -32.29
CA THR A 176 2.86 0.36 -31.42
C THR A 176 4.29 0.16 -30.91
N LYS A 177 5.32 0.40 -31.73
CA LYS A 177 6.72 0.19 -31.31
C LYS A 177 7.16 1.21 -30.25
N GLU A 178 6.82 2.48 -30.45
CA GLU A 178 7.12 3.54 -29.49
C GLU A 178 6.39 3.31 -28.15
N LEU A 179 5.16 2.82 -28.21
CA LEU A 179 4.39 2.48 -27.01
C LEU A 179 5.00 1.31 -26.25
N LEU A 180 5.45 0.27 -26.95
CA LEU A 180 6.09 -0.90 -26.33
C LEU A 180 7.45 -0.53 -25.69
N GLU A 181 8.21 0.40 -26.28
CA GLU A 181 9.45 0.91 -25.69
C GLU A 181 9.22 1.72 -24.41
N ARG A 182 8.02 2.30 -24.23
CA ARG A 182 7.62 2.99 -23.00
C ARG A 182 7.03 2.09 -21.91
N CYS A 183 6.72 0.83 -22.24
CA CYS A 183 6.16 -0.09 -21.26
C CYS A 183 7.19 -0.49 -20.21
N HIS A 184 6.73 -0.67 -18.96
CA HIS A 184 7.58 -1.09 -17.89
C HIS A 184 7.93 -2.60 -18.02
N PRO A 185 9.21 -2.98 -18.05
CA PRO A 185 9.64 -4.35 -18.34
C PRO A 185 9.24 -5.40 -17.27
N LEU A 186 8.94 -4.99 -16.03
CA LEU A 186 8.36 -5.91 -15.03
C LEU A 186 6.93 -6.33 -15.35
N GLY A 187 6.16 -5.49 -16.04
CA GLY A 187 4.78 -5.75 -16.44
C GLY A 187 4.65 -6.35 -17.84
N TRP A 188 5.74 -6.87 -18.42
CA TRP A 188 5.74 -7.45 -19.75
C TRP A 188 5.15 -8.87 -19.75
N PHE A 189 4.32 -9.16 -20.73
CA PHE A 189 3.82 -10.51 -21.04
C PHE A 189 3.71 -10.70 -22.55
N GLU A 190 3.74 -11.95 -23.02
CA GLU A 190 3.90 -12.27 -24.45
C GLU A 190 2.75 -11.75 -25.34
N THR A 191 1.53 -11.71 -24.80
CA THR A 191 0.35 -11.25 -25.52
C THR A 191 0.15 -9.72 -25.47
N LEU A 192 1.07 -8.98 -24.83
CA LEU A 192 0.99 -7.52 -24.70
C LEU A 192 0.95 -6.79 -26.07
N PRO A 193 1.78 -7.12 -27.08
CA PRO A 193 1.71 -6.47 -28.39
C PRO A 193 0.39 -6.71 -29.14
N VAL A 194 -0.33 -7.79 -28.81
CA VAL A 194 -1.63 -8.11 -29.44
C VAL A 194 -2.71 -7.11 -29.01
N LEU A 195 -2.58 -6.51 -27.82
CA LEU A 195 -3.48 -5.45 -27.35
C LEU A 195 -3.51 -4.24 -28.28
N CYS A 196 -2.40 -3.96 -28.95
CA CYS A 196 -2.28 -2.81 -29.85
C CYS A 196 -3.17 -2.92 -31.10
N VAL A 197 -3.68 -4.11 -31.41
CA VAL A 197 -4.52 -4.38 -32.58
C VAL A 197 -6.01 -4.25 -32.25
N ALA A 198 -6.39 -4.44 -30.98
CA ALA A 198 -7.78 -4.42 -30.56
C ALA A 198 -8.31 -2.99 -30.51
N THR A 199 -9.37 -2.70 -31.26
CA THR A 199 -10.02 -1.38 -31.29
C THR A 199 -11.18 -1.26 -30.30
N ASN A 200 -11.58 -2.37 -29.68
CA ASN A 200 -12.72 -2.43 -28.76
C ASN A 200 -12.35 -3.18 -27.48
N ILE A 201 -12.89 -2.74 -26.34
CA ILE A 201 -12.61 -3.33 -25.02
C ILE A 201 -13.04 -4.81 -24.97
N GLU A 202 -14.16 -5.16 -25.58
CA GLU A 202 -14.67 -6.54 -25.54
C GLU A 202 -13.76 -7.49 -26.33
N GLU A 203 -13.25 -7.05 -27.48
CA GLU A 203 -12.26 -7.79 -28.26
C GLU A 203 -10.93 -7.87 -27.52
N LEU A 204 -10.52 -6.78 -26.87
CA LEU A 204 -9.33 -6.71 -26.03
C LEU A 204 -9.43 -7.69 -24.84
N TYR A 205 -10.59 -7.75 -24.20
CA TYR A 205 -10.87 -8.66 -23.09
C TYR A 205 -10.86 -10.13 -23.52
N ASN A 206 -11.63 -10.46 -24.57
CA ASN A 206 -11.82 -11.83 -25.01
C ASN A 206 -10.60 -12.41 -25.74
N SER A 207 -9.77 -11.57 -26.37
CA SER A 207 -8.61 -12.04 -27.16
C SER A 207 -7.32 -12.14 -26.36
N VAL A 208 -7.13 -11.26 -25.37
CA VAL A 208 -5.84 -11.14 -24.66
C VAL A 208 -5.99 -11.24 -23.15
N LEU A 209 -6.92 -10.49 -22.56
CA LEU A 209 -6.96 -10.37 -21.10
C LEU A 209 -7.47 -11.63 -20.41
N ILE A 210 -8.25 -12.49 -21.08
CA ILE A 210 -8.78 -13.72 -20.47
C ILE A 210 -7.69 -14.72 -20.07
N GLU A 211 -6.56 -14.71 -20.77
CA GLU A 211 -5.40 -15.58 -20.49
C GLU A 211 -4.45 -14.97 -19.45
N THR A 212 -4.64 -13.69 -19.10
CA THR A 212 -3.81 -12.99 -18.12
C THR A 212 -4.33 -13.19 -16.70
N PRO A 213 -3.46 -13.15 -15.67
CA PRO A 213 -3.89 -13.18 -14.27
C PRO A 213 -4.73 -11.95 -13.87
N LEU A 214 -4.83 -10.92 -14.72
CA LEU A 214 -5.69 -9.76 -14.52
C LEU A 214 -7.16 -10.03 -14.88
N ALA A 215 -7.47 -11.12 -15.58
CA ALA A 215 -8.82 -11.46 -16.04
C ALA A 215 -9.93 -11.33 -14.96
N PRO A 216 -9.70 -11.73 -13.69
CA PRO A 216 -10.69 -11.57 -12.63
C PRO A 216 -11.01 -10.12 -12.31
N TYR A 217 -10.01 -9.22 -12.41
CA TYR A 217 -10.15 -7.81 -12.02
C TYR A 217 -10.97 -6.99 -13.02
N PHE A 218 -11.10 -7.46 -14.26
CA PHE A 218 -11.93 -6.83 -15.30
C PHE A 218 -13.42 -7.20 -15.20
N LYS A 219 -13.79 -8.20 -14.39
CA LYS A 219 -15.19 -8.63 -14.21
C LYS A 219 -15.94 -7.60 -13.36
N GLY A 220 -16.56 -6.62 -14.01
CA GLY A 220 -17.38 -5.58 -13.37
C GLY A 220 -16.88 -4.15 -13.57
N SER A 221 -15.71 -3.94 -14.18
CA SER A 221 -15.16 -2.61 -14.49
C SER A 221 -15.58 -2.08 -15.87
N LEU A 222 -16.12 -2.93 -16.75
CA LEU A 222 -16.37 -2.60 -18.16
C LEU A 222 -17.87 -2.52 -18.46
N SER A 223 -18.49 -1.37 -18.21
CA SER A 223 -19.77 -1.02 -18.84
C SER A 223 -19.51 -0.47 -20.24
N HIS A 224 -20.34 -0.85 -21.22
CA HIS A 224 -20.17 -0.65 -22.68
C HIS A 224 -20.25 0.81 -23.18
N GLN A 225 -19.66 1.76 -22.45
CA GLN A 225 -19.61 3.16 -22.87
C GLN A 225 -18.21 3.48 -23.37
N ASP A 226 -18.17 4.35 -24.38
CA ASP A 226 -17.05 4.59 -25.27
C ASP A 226 -15.69 4.78 -24.57
N LEU A 227 -14.62 4.35 -25.25
CA LEU A 227 -13.23 4.45 -24.82
C LEU A 227 -12.75 5.91 -24.82
N ASP A 228 -13.16 6.69 -23.82
CA ASP A 228 -12.62 8.02 -23.58
C ASP A 228 -11.45 7.98 -22.58
N GLU A 229 -10.53 8.93 -22.65
CA GLU A 229 -9.38 9.05 -21.72
C GLU A 229 -9.81 8.98 -20.24
N LEU A 230 -10.91 9.66 -19.91
CA LEU A 230 -11.48 9.66 -18.56
C LEU A 230 -11.94 8.25 -18.14
N ASN A 231 -12.55 7.51 -19.07
CA ASN A 231 -12.99 6.14 -18.82
C ASN A 231 -11.80 5.19 -18.64
N ILE A 232 -10.68 5.41 -19.35
CA ILE A 232 -9.47 4.59 -19.20
C ILE A 232 -8.83 4.79 -17.83
N GLU A 233 -8.78 6.01 -17.31
CA GLU A 233 -8.30 6.28 -15.94
C GLU A 233 -9.26 5.69 -14.88
N ILE A 234 -10.57 5.71 -15.11
CA ILE A 234 -11.55 5.01 -14.24
C ILE A 234 -11.29 3.50 -14.26
N VAL A 235 -11.06 2.90 -15.43
CA VAL A 235 -10.74 1.47 -15.57
C VAL A 235 -9.43 1.16 -14.83
N ARG A 236 -8.38 1.95 -15.03
CA ARG A 236 -7.10 1.81 -14.33
C ARG A 236 -7.29 1.81 -12.81
N ASN A 237 -7.99 2.81 -12.27
CA ASN A 237 -8.25 2.91 -10.83
C ASN A 237 -9.09 1.74 -10.29
N THR A 238 -10.08 1.27 -11.05
CA THR A 238 -10.91 0.12 -10.68
C THR A 238 -10.10 -1.18 -10.67
N LEU A 239 -9.23 -1.39 -11.66
CA LEU A 239 -8.32 -2.55 -11.70
C LEU A 239 -7.37 -2.53 -10.50
N TYR A 240 -6.83 -1.36 -10.18
CA TYR A 240 -5.96 -1.20 -9.02
C TYR A 240 -6.67 -1.45 -7.70
N LYS A 241 -7.92 -1.01 -7.55
CA LYS A 241 -8.74 -1.34 -6.39
C LYS A 241 -8.85 -2.86 -6.22
N ASN A 242 -9.28 -3.56 -7.26
CA ASN A 242 -9.49 -5.01 -7.22
C ASN A 242 -8.17 -5.76 -6.95
N TYR A 243 -7.07 -5.30 -7.56
CA TYR A 243 -5.74 -5.85 -7.31
C TYR A 243 -5.29 -5.64 -5.85
N LEU A 244 -5.48 -4.45 -5.30
CA LEU A 244 -5.08 -4.14 -3.93
C LEU A 244 -5.89 -4.93 -2.90
N GLU A 245 -7.19 -5.11 -3.12
CA GLU A 245 -8.05 -5.93 -2.28
C GLU A 245 -7.65 -7.40 -2.34
N ASP A 246 -7.43 -7.95 -3.54
CA ASP A 246 -6.98 -9.34 -3.69
C ASP A 246 -5.59 -9.55 -3.06
N PHE A 247 -4.67 -8.62 -3.24
CA PHE A 247 -3.35 -8.71 -2.65
C PHE A 247 -3.39 -8.63 -1.11
N TYR A 248 -4.22 -7.76 -0.56
CA TYR A 248 -4.47 -7.69 0.89
C TYR A 248 -5.10 -8.98 1.43
N HIS A 249 -6.05 -9.57 0.70
CA HIS A 249 -6.65 -10.85 1.04
C HIS A 249 -5.65 -12.00 0.97
N PHE A 250 -4.80 -12.05 -0.08
CA PHE A 250 -3.75 -13.04 -0.22
C PHE A 250 -2.78 -13.02 0.96
N VAL A 251 -2.28 -11.85 1.32
CA VAL A 251 -1.34 -11.66 2.44
C VAL A 251 -1.93 -12.11 3.78
N ASN A 252 -3.24 -11.92 3.99
CA ASN A 252 -3.92 -12.22 5.26
C ASN A 252 -4.59 -13.61 5.32
N THR A 253 -4.84 -14.25 4.18
CA THR A 253 -5.58 -15.53 4.11
C THR A 253 -4.66 -16.71 3.81
N ASP A 254 -3.55 -16.49 3.09
CA ASP A 254 -2.65 -17.58 2.74
C ASP A 254 -2.00 -18.17 4.00
N PRO A 255 -2.12 -19.48 4.26
CA PRO A 255 -1.59 -20.09 5.49
C PRO A 255 -0.07 -19.99 5.62
N GLU A 256 0.66 -19.87 4.50
CA GLU A 256 2.12 -19.68 4.49
C GLU A 256 2.51 -18.24 4.84
N LEU A 257 1.64 -17.25 4.61
CA LEU A 257 1.91 -15.82 4.85
C LEU A 257 1.23 -15.26 6.10
N ALA A 258 -0.03 -15.59 6.33
CA ALA A 258 -0.86 -15.05 7.41
C ALA A 258 -0.28 -15.34 8.81
N LEU A 259 0.44 -16.46 8.94
CA LEU A 259 1.10 -16.86 10.19
C LEU A 259 2.52 -16.30 10.33
N THR A 260 3.07 -15.68 9.29
CA THR A 260 4.41 -15.07 9.31
C THR A 260 4.34 -13.61 9.75
N PRO A 261 5.47 -13.00 10.16
CA PRO A 261 5.53 -11.55 10.35
C PRO A 261 5.20 -10.75 9.07
N THR A 262 5.16 -11.37 7.88
CA THR A 262 4.83 -10.71 6.61
C THR A 262 3.41 -10.15 6.61
N GLY A 263 2.43 -10.86 7.15
CA GLY A 263 1.02 -10.43 7.21
C GLY A 263 0.82 -9.01 7.75
N PRO A 264 1.17 -8.73 9.02
CA PRO A 264 0.97 -7.40 9.61
C PRO A 264 1.86 -6.32 8.97
N ILE A 265 3.08 -6.65 8.56
CA ILE A 265 4.00 -5.67 7.93
C ILE A 265 3.48 -5.24 6.56
N MET A 266 3.09 -6.19 5.71
CA MET A 266 2.56 -5.89 4.39
C MET A 266 1.17 -5.24 4.49
N SER A 267 0.34 -5.61 5.46
CA SER A 267 -0.96 -4.97 5.67
C SER A 267 -0.80 -3.48 5.96
N GLU A 268 0.13 -3.07 6.82
CA GLU A 268 0.37 -1.65 7.09
C GLU A 268 0.81 -0.87 5.84
N ILE A 269 1.64 -1.48 4.99
CA ILE A 269 2.11 -0.86 3.75
C ILE A 269 0.97 -0.76 2.73
N LEU A 270 0.15 -1.80 2.57
CA LEU A 270 -0.97 -1.81 1.65
C LEU A 270 -2.10 -0.87 2.09
N GLU A 271 -2.34 -0.75 3.40
CA GLU A 271 -3.25 0.25 3.96
C GLU A 271 -2.82 1.66 3.59
N PHE A 272 -1.52 1.97 3.68
CA PHE A 272 -0.98 3.26 3.27
C PHE A 272 -1.13 3.50 1.76
N GLU A 273 -0.87 2.49 0.93
CA GLU A 273 -1.04 2.60 -0.54
C GLU A 273 -2.52 2.80 -0.93
N ALA A 274 -3.44 2.10 -0.25
CA ALA A 274 -4.88 2.26 -0.43
C ALA A 274 -5.34 3.68 -0.06
N ASP A 275 -4.90 4.18 1.10
CA ASP A 275 -5.23 5.52 1.57
C ASP A 275 -4.67 6.61 0.63
N ARG A 276 -3.41 6.47 0.21
CA ARG A 276 -2.75 7.36 -0.77
C ARG A 276 -3.56 7.44 -2.06
N ARG A 277 -4.00 6.30 -2.59
CA ARG A 277 -4.82 6.26 -3.82
C ARG A 277 -6.18 6.91 -3.63
N ALA A 278 -6.86 6.64 -2.51
CA ALA A 278 -8.14 7.27 -2.22
C ALA A 278 -8.02 8.81 -2.16
N ILE A 279 -6.96 9.33 -1.54
CA ILE A 279 -6.68 10.77 -1.49
C ILE A 279 -6.39 11.32 -2.89
N ASN A 280 -5.49 10.69 -3.65
CA ASN A 280 -5.11 11.14 -5.00
C ASN A 280 -6.30 11.13 -5.97
N ILE A 281 -7.14 10.08 -5.93
CA ILE A 281 -8.37 10.01 -6.73
C ILE A 281 -9.31 11.15 -6.35
N THR A 282 -9.47 11.45 -5.05
CA THR A 282 -10.34 12.54 -4.60
C THR A 282 -9.87 13.89 -5.14
N ILE A 283 -8.57 14.20 -4.97
CA ILE A 283 -7.98 15.47 -5.40
C ILE A 283 -8.05 15.61 -6.93
N ASN A 284 -7.68 14.56 -7.67
CA ASN A 284 -7.66 14.59 -9.13
C ASN A 284 -9.07 14.56 -9.75
N SER A 285 -10.09 14.16 -8.99
CA SER A 285 -11.48 14.20 -9.45
C SER A 285 -12.12 15.58 -9.36
N PHE A 286 -11.49 16.56 -8.70
CA PHE A 286 -12.00 17.92 -8.66
C PHE A 286 -11.99 18.56 -10.04
N GLY A 287 -13.12 19.14 -10.45
CA GLY A 287 -13.28 19.72 -11.79
C GLY A 287 -13.59 18.69 -12.89
N THR A 288 -13.80 17.42 -12.55
CA THR A 288 -14.25 16.37 -13.48
C THR A 288 -15.76 16.12 -13.34
N GLU A 289 -16.39 15.46 -14.32
CA GLU A 289 -17.81 15.09 -14.30
C GLU A 289 -18.11 13.86 -13.42
N LEU A 290 -17.15 13.40 -12.61
CA LEU A 290 -17.30 12.21 -11.78
C LEU A 290 -18.27 12.44 -10.62
N SER A 291 -19.35 11.66 -10.56
CA SER A 291 -20.31 11.71 -9.45
C SER A 291 -19.70 11.19 -8.14
N LYS A 292 -20.22 11.66 -7.00
CA LYS A 292 -19.78 11.23 -5.66
C LYS A 292 -19.92 9.71 -5.45
N ASP A 293 -20.96 9.11 -6.00
CA ASP A 293 -21.21 7.66 -5.91
C ASP A 293 -20.24 6.85 -6.79
N GLN A 294 -19.88 7.35 -7.98
CA GLN A 294 -18.84 6.72 -8.80
C GLN A 294 -17.47 6.83 -8.12
N ARG A 295 -17.14 7.99 -7.54
CA ARG A 295 -15.90 8.19 -6.80
C ARG A 295 -15.75 7.19 -5.65
N LYS A 296 -16.82 6.98 -4.88
CA LYS A 296 -16.83 5.99 -3.78
C LYS A 296 -16.52 4.57 -4.25
N LYS A 297 -16.96 4.18 -5.46
CA LYS A 297 -16.69 2.84 -5.99
C LYS A 297 -15.21 2.60 -6.31
N LEU A 298 -14.44 3.67 -6.57
CA LEU A 298 -13.01 3.60 -6.91
C LEU A 298 -12.11 3.42 -5.69
N TYR A 299 -12.62 3.65 -4.48
CA TYR A 299 -11.82 3.49 -3.27
C TYR A 299 -11.70 2.02 -2.86
N PRO A 300 -10.49 1.55 -2.50
CA PRO A 300 -10.32 0.27 -1.85
C PRO A 300 -11.13 0.19 -0.54
N GLU A 301 -11.69 -0.98 -0.25
CA GLU A 301 -12.53 -1.21 0.95
C GLU A 301 -11.70 -1.60 2.19
N PHE A 302 -10.44 -1.18 2.24
CA PHE A 302 -9.51 -1.37 3.34
C PHE A 302 -8.54 -0.19 3.43
N GLY A 303 -7.87 -0.02 4.58
CA GLY A 303 -7.02 1.15 4.86
C GLY A 303 -7.34 1.76 6.22
N LYS A 304 -6.54 2.75 6.64
CA LYS A 304 -6.80 3.46 7.91
C LYS A 304 -7.94 4.47 7.74
N LEU A 305 -8.22 4.90 6.52
CA LEU A 305 -9.33 5.79 6.20
C LEU A 305 -10.66 5.05 6.03
N TYR A 306 -10.66 3.73 5.82
CA TYR A 306 -11.90 2.97 5.70
C TYR A 306 -12.47 2.59 7.09
N PRO A 307 -13.79 2.71 7.35
CA PRO A 307 -14.85 3.15 6.44
C PRO A 307 -15.17 4.66 6.52
N GLU A 308 -14.95 5.32 7.65
CA GLU A 308 -15.46 6.67 7.92
C GLU A 308 -14.76 7.75 7.06
N GLY A 309 -13.43 7.74 7.01
CA GLY A 309 -12.63 8.67 6.21
C GLY A 309 -12.93 8.55 4.71
N SER A 310 -13.09 7.32 4.20
CA SER A 310 -13.46 7.07 2.80
C SER A 310 -14.83 7.67 2.43
N LEU A 311 -15.80 7.62 3.36
CA LEU A 311 -17.11 8.24 3.17
C LEU A 311 -17.02 9.76 3.18
N MET A 312 -16.21 10.33 4.07
CA MET A 312 -15.97 11.78 4.10
C MET A 312 -15.25 12.25 2.82
N LEU A 313 -14.25 11.50 2.33
CA LEU A 313 -13.57 11.77 1.05
C LEU A 313 -14.53 11.73 -0.15
N SER A 314 -15.49 10.79 -0.17
CA SER A 314 -16.48 10.74 -1.25
C SER A 314 -17.39 11.98 -1.30
N ARG A 315 -17.54 12.68 -0.16
CA ARG A 315 -18.40 13.87 -0.03
C ARG A 315 -17.65 15.18 -0.20
N ALA A 316 -16.32 15.17 -0.07
CA ALA A 316 -15.47 16.35 -0.19
C ALA A 316 -15.56 16.96 -1.60
N ASP A 317 -15.71 18.28 -1.65
CA ASP A 317 -15.80 19.07 -2.89
C ASP A 317 -14.56 19.97 -3.09
N ASP A 318 -13.72 20.10 -2.06
CA ASP A 318 -12.53 20.94 -2.02
C ASP A 318 -11.39 20.31 -1.19
N LEU A 319 -10.21 20.92 -1.26
CA LEU A 319 -9.03 20.47 -0.51
C LEU A 319 -9.21 20.58 1.02
N GLU A 320 -10.01 21.54 1.50
CA GLU A 320 -10.33 21.67 2.92
C GLU A 320 -11.16 20.48 3.42
N GLY A 321 -12.16 20.04 2.65
CA GLY A 321 -12.94 18.84 2.93
C GLY A 321 -12.10 17.56 2.93
N VAL A 322 -11.09 17.47 2.04
CA VAL A 322 -10.12 16.35 2.03
C VAL A 322 -9.26 16.37 3.29
N SER A 323 -8.72 17.53 3.67
CA SER A 323 -7.93 17.72 4.89
C SER A 323 -8.72 17.32 6.14
N LEU A 324 -9.99 17.70 6.22
CA LEU A 324 -10.89 17.31 7.30
C LEU A 324 -11.12 15.79 7.33
N ALA A 325 -11.32 15.17 6.17
CA ALA A 325 -11.55 13.73 6.07
C ALA A 325 -10.34 12.90 6.53
N VAL A 326 -9.12 13.38 6.28
CA VAL A 326 -7.88 12.70 6.70
C VAL A 326 -7.41 13.07 8.10
N SER A 327 -8.01 14.09 8.72
CA SER A 327 -7.60 14.60 10.04
C SER A 327 -7.72 13.58 11.19
N GLY A 328 -8.52 12.54 11.01
CA GLY A 328 -8.66 11.43 11.95
C GLY A 328 -7.40 10.56 12.08
N VAL A 329 -6.52 10.57 11.07
CA VAL A 329 -5.25 9.83 11.08
C VAL A 329 -4.10 10.81 11.29
N GLY A 330 -3.37 10.63 12.41
CA GLY A 330 -2.32 11.57 12.83
C GLY A 330 -1.20 11.78 11.80
N ASP A 331 -0.85 10.74 11.03
CA ASP A 331 0.17 10.82 9.99
C ASP A 331 -0.29 11.69 8.80
N TYR A 332 -1.50 11.46 8.27
CA TYR A 332 -2.02 12.24 7.15
C TYR A 332 -2.31 13.69 7.52
N LYS A 333 -2.79 13.94 8.74
CA LYS A 333 -2.98 15.30 9.24
C LYS A 333 -1.68 16.11 9.15
N ARG A 334 -0.55 15.53 9.57
CA ARG A 334 0.75 16.20 9.50
C ARG A 334 1.15 16.54 8.07
N PHE A 335 0.85 15.67 7.10
CA PHE A 335 1.17 15.95 5.70
C PHE A 335 0.40 17.17 5.18
N PHE A 336 -0.88 17.26 5.48
CA PHE A 336 -1.71 18.39 5.07
C PHE A 336 -1.37 19.69 5.83
N ASP A 337 -0.93 19.57 7.09
CA ASP A 337 -0.42 20.70 7.88
C ASP A 337 0.91 21.24 7.30
N GLU A 338 1.84 20.36 6.91
CA GLU A 338 3.15 20.73 6.33
C GLU A 338 3.03 21.35 4.92
N VAL A 339 2.08 20.89 4.11
CA VAL A 339 1.76 21.49 2.80
C VAL A 339 1.12 22.89 2.95
N GLY A 340 0.78 23.29 4.17
CA GLY A 340 0.35 24.66 4.49
C GLY A 340 -1.15 24.92 4.43
N LEU A 341 -1.99 23.88 4.34
CA LEU A 341 -3.45 24.03 4.28
C LEU A 341 -4.06 24.56 5.59
N ASN A 342 -3.38 24.37 6.73
CA ASN A 342 -3.85 24.82 8.04
C ASN A 342 -3.19 26.11 8.56
N GLN A 343 -2.32 26.74 7.78
CA GLN A 343 -1.76 28.04 8.15
C GLN A 343 -2.75 29.14 7.73
N GLY A 344 -3.78 29.34 8.56
CA GLY A 344 -4.72 30.45 8.44
C GLY A 344 -3.98 31.79 8.43
N GLY A 345 -3.86 32.41 7.25
CA GLY A 345 -3.12 33.65 7.11
C GLY A 345 -2.82 34.12 5.69
N GLY A 346 -3.80 34.11 4.78
CA GLY A 346 -3.80 34.98 3.59
C GLY A 346 -3.11 34.44 2.34
N GLY A 347 -3.91 34.01 1.36
CA GLY A 347 -3.44 33.81 -0.02
C GLY A 347 -4.03 32.60 -0.73
N LEU A 348 -5.36 32.50 -0.80
CA LEU A 348 -6.02 31.57 -1.73
C LEU A 348 -5.81 32.06 -3.17
N GLY A 349 -4.88 31.41 -3.86
CA GLY A 349 -4.66 31.54 -5.29
C GLY A 349 -4.48 30.15 -5.89
N ALA A 350 -5.57 29.53 -6.31
CA ALA A 350 -5.53 28.49 -7.32
C ALA A 350 -4.93 29.10 -8.59
N GLY A 351 -3.64 28.85 -8.83
CA GLY A 351 -2.94 29.28 -10.04
C GLY A 351 -1.49 29.67 -9.80
N ASN A 352 -0.61 29.07 -10.60
CA ASN A 352 0.79 29.42 -10.87
C ASN A 352 1.86 29.00 -9.85
N LEU A 353 2.94 28.31 -10.26
CA LEU A 353 3.94 28.78 -11.24
C LEU A 353 4.33 30.25 -11.02
N SER A 354 4.91 30.61 -9.87
CA SER A 354 5.94 31.66 -9.78
C SER A 354 6.39 31.96 -8.34
N GLY A 355 7.66 31.70 -8.06
CA GLY A 355 8.56 32.68 -7.44
C GLY A 355 8.22 33.27 -6.07
N GLY A 356 8.04 32.43 -5.04
CA GLY A 356 8.08 32.87 -3.64
C GLY A 356 9.31 32.31 -2.93
N ALA A 357 10.27 33.16 -2.59
CA ALA A 357 11.49 32.80 -1.88
C ALA A 357 11.23 32.52 -0.40
N GLY A 358 11.63 31.35 0.09
CA GLY A 358 11.75 31.03 1.51
C GLY A 358 10.99 29.77 1.90
N THR A 359 11.74 28.69 2.16
CA THR A 359 11.35 27.31 2.54
C THR A 359 10.93 26.41 1.37
N ASP A 360 11.68 25.32 1.20
CA ASP A 360 11.37 24.20 0.31
C ASP A 360 10.00 23.61 0.69
N GLN A 361 8.92 24.15 0.13
CA GLN A 361 7.60 23.57 0.28
C GLN A 361 7.58 22.23 -0.46
N LYS A 362 7.74 21.15 0.30
CA LYS A 362 7.54 19.78 -0.19
C LYS A 362 6.09 19.64 -0.66
N SER A 363 5.90 19.05 -1.83
CA SER A 363 4.56 18.74 -2.32
C SER A 363 3.93 17.64 -1.47
N LEU A 364 2.59 17.51 -1.52
CA LEU A 364 1.89 16.41 -0.87
C LEU A 364 2.39 15.04 -1.37
N GLU A 365 2.73 14.95 -2.66
CA GLU A 365 3.31 13.75 -3.25
C GLU A 365 4.69 13.42 -2.68
N ASP A 366 5.55 14.42 -2.45
CA ASP A 366 6.86 14.23 -1.83
C ASP A 366 6.73 13.66 -0.41
N LEU A 367 5.74 14.13 0.35
CA LEU A 367 5.45 13.62 1.69
C LEU A 367 4.96 12.17 1.65
N PHE A 368 4.12 11.81 0.67
CA PHE A 368 3.71 10.42 0.47
C PHE A 368 4.91 9.52 0.11
N TYR A 369 5.77 9.96 -0.79
CA TYR A 369 6.98 9.21 -1.14
C TYR A 369 7.94 9.07 0.05
N GLN A 370 8.08 10.12 0.86
CA GLN A 370 8.90 10.06 2.07
C GLN A 370 8.35 9.03 3.06
N LYS A 371 7.04 9.04 3.31
CA LYS A 371 6.40 8.06 4.20
C LYS A 371 6.47 6.64 3.66
N GLU A 372 6.24 6.44 2.36
CA GLU A 372 6.39 5.14 1.68
C GLU A 372 7.80 4.57 1.89
N ALA A 373 8.80 5.44 1.76
CA ALA A 373 10.19 5.07 1.91
C ALA A 373 10.59 4.82 3.38
N GLU A 374 10.04 5.57 4.33
CA GLU A 374 10.18 5.32 5.77
C GLU A 374 9.58 3.97 6.18
N LEU A 375 8.37 3.65 5.72
CA LEU A 375 7.74 2.35 5.95
C LEU A 375 8.58 1.22 5.36
N SER A 376 9.03 1.38 4.12
CA SER A 376 9.90 0.41 3.44
C SER A 376 11.23 0.20 4.18
N LYS A 377 11.80 1.26 4.78
CA LYS A 377 13.01 1.15 5.62
C LYS A 377 12.76 0.33 6.88
N LEU A 378 11.61 0.52 7.54
CA LEU A 378 11.25 -0.21 8.75
C LEU A 378 11.13 -1.72 8.49
N VAL A 379 10.70 -2.14 7.29
CA VAL A 379 10.62 -3.57 6.91
C VAL A 379 11.95 -4.30 7.12
N PHE A 380 13.08 -3.64 6.83
CA PHE A 380 14.41 -4.26 6.97
C PHE A 380 14.82 -4.54 8.42
N THR A 381 14.14 -3.95 9.40
CA THR A 381 14.36 -4.24 10.83
C THR A 381 13.76 -5.57 11.27
N TYR A 382 12.76 -6.06 10.53
CA TYR A 382 12.18 -7.39 10.73
C TYR A 382 13.02 -8.44 10.00
N GLN A 383 12.92 -9.70 10.43
CA GLN A 383 13.61 -10.87 9.86
C GLN A 383 12.60 -11.97 9.56
N PHE A 384 12.89 -12.82 8.58
CA PHE A 384 12.04 -13.95 8.16
C PHE A 384 10.70 -13.47 7.58
N THR A 385 10.77 -12.52 6.65
CA THR A 385 9.59 -11.92 6.02
C THR A 385 9.80 -11.75 4.52
N GLU A 386 8.78 -12.09 3.73
CA GLU A 386 8.78 -11.87 2.27
C GLU A 386 8.62 -10.39 1.90
N ALA A 387 8.11 -9.57 2.85
CA ALA A 387 7.95 -8.13 2.71
C ALA A 387 9.24 -7.39 2.34
N VAL A 388 10.42 -7.97 2.65
CA VAL A 388 11.71 -7.37 2.28
C VAL A 388 11.85 -7.19 0.77
N ILE A 389 11.22 -8.05 -0.03
CA ILE A 389 11.25 -7.96 -1.49
C ILE A 389 10.47 -6.73 -1.95
N TYR A 390 9.23 -6.56 -1.43
CA TYR A 390 8.41 -5.38 -1.71
C TYR A 390 9.16 -4.10 -1.36
N ALA A 391 9.68 -4.02 -0.13
CA ALA A 391 10.41 -2.85 0.36
C ALA A 391 11.67 -2.55 -0.46
N TRP A 392 12.41 -3.59 -0.86
CA TRP A 392 13.58 -3.42 -1.71
C TRP A 392 13.22 -2.86 -3.09
N VAL A 393 12.19 -3.40 -3.75
CA VAL A 393 11.73 -2.90 -5.06
C VAL A 393 11.34 -1.43 -4.96
N LYS A 394 10.49 -1.07 -3.98
CA LYS A 394 10.05 0.33 -3.79
C LYS A 394 11.18 1.31 -3.49
N LEU A 395 12.16 0.90 -2.67
CA LEU A 395 13.32 1.73 -2.38
C LEU A 395 14.24 1.89 -3.61
N ARG A 396 14.40 0.83 -4.41
CA ARG A 396 15.18 0.91 -5.65
C ARG A 396 14.48 1.78 -6.70
N GLU A 397 13.16 1.75 -6.79
CA GLU A 397 12.39 2.67 -7.64
C GLU A 397 12.57 4.13 -7.21
N GLN A 398 12.52 4.40 -5.90
CA GLN A 398 12.77 5.75 -5.37
C GLN A 398 14.21 6.21 -5.70
N GLU A 399 15.19 5.31 -5.61
CA GLU A 399 16.58 5.59 -5.99
C GLU A 399 16.71 5.92 -7.48
N ILE A 400 16.06 5.16 -8.37
CA ILE A 400 16.05 5.45 -9.80
C ILE A 400 15.41 6.83 -10.08
N ARG A 401 14.31 7.16 -9.39
CA ARG A 401 13.68 8.49 -9.48
C ARG A 401 14.62 9.60 -9.01
N ASN A 402 15.31 9.41 -7.89
CA ASN A 402 16.28 10.38 -7.37
C ASN A 402 17.46 10.58 -8.35
N ILE A 403 18.01 9.50 -8.90
CA ILE A 403 19.10 9.57 -9.88
C ILE A 403 18.65 10.32 -11.13
N THR A 404 17.44 10.04 -11.62
CA THR A 404 16.88 10.69 -12.80
C THR A 404 16.66 12.18 -12.56
N TRP A 405 16.10 12.56 -11.42
CA TRP A 405 15.93 13.96 -11.01
C TRP A 405 17.27 14.71 -10.97
N ILE A 406 18.28 14.15 -10.29
CA ILE A 406 19.61 14.76 -10.22
C ILE A 406 20.23 14.90 -11.61
N ALA A 407 20.12 13.87 -12.45
CA ALA A 407 20.63 13.90 -13.80
C ALA A 407 19.92 14.95 -14.67
N GLU A 408 18.61 15.14 -14.52
CA GLU A 408 17.84 16.19 -15.20
C GLU A 408 18.23 17.59 -14.74
N CYS A 409 18.38 17.82 -13.42
CA CYS A 409 18.86 19.09 -12.89
C CYS A 409 20.25 19.46 -13.43
N ILE A 410 21.15 18.47 -13.54
CA ILE A 410 22.50 18.66 -14.09
C ILE A 410 22.44 18.94 -15.60
N ALA A 411 21.67 18.14 -16.36
CA ALA A 411 21.53 18.29 -17.80
C ALA A 411 20.91 19.64 -18.21
N GLN A 412 19.96 20.15 -17.41
CA GLN A 412 19.30 21.44 -17.64
C GLN A 412 20.05 22.62 -16.99
N ASN A 413 21.14 22.35 -16.28
CA ASN A 413 21.92 23.34 -15.52
C ASN A 413 21.08 24.15 -14.50
N GLN A 414 20.05 23.51 -13.92
CA GLN A 414 19.15 24.09 -12.91
C GLN A 414 19.41 23.43 -11.55
N LYS A 415 20.48 23.86 -10.87
CA LYS A 415 20.92 23.26 -9.60
C LYS A 415 20.15 23.76 -8.37
N ASP A 416 19.27 24.76 -8.53
CA ASP A 416 18.54 25.36 -7.40
C ASP A 416 17.65 24.37 -6.63
N ARG A 417 17.17 23.31 -7.31
CA ARG A 417 16.31 22.27 -6.72
C ARG A 417 16.94 20.88 -6.70
N ILE A 418 18.25 20.79 -6.91
CA ILE A 418 18.96 19.50 -6.95
C ILE A 418 18.88 18.74 -5.63
N GLY A 419 18.66 19.46 -4.52
CA GLY A 419 18.50 18.89 -3.17
C GLY A 419 17.13 18.25 -2.91
N ASN A 420 16.16 18.37 -3.82
CA ASN A 420 14.81 17.83 -3.66
C ASN A 420 14.72 16.33 -3.99
N TYR A 421 15.67 15.53 -3.51
CA TYR A 421 15.61 14.08 -3.59
C TYR A 421 15.24 13.48 -2.23
N ILE A 422 14.68 12.28 -2.25
CA ILE A 422 14.26 11.58 -1.03
C ILE A 422 15.31 10.54 -0.68
N SER A 423 16.23 10.88 0.23
CA SER A 423 17.23 9.93 0.73
C SER A 423 16.74 9.19 1.97
N VAL A 424 16.81 7.87 1.94
CA VAL A 424 16.27 7.00 2.99
C VAL A 424 17.39 6.41 3.87
N PHE A 425 18.60 6.27 3.33
CA PHE A 425 19.73 5.60 3.97
C PHE A 425 20.96 6.48 4.18
#